data_AF-A0A1V5GMR2-F1
#
_entry.id   AF-A0A1V5GMR2-F1
#
_cell.length_a   1.000
_cell.length_b   1.000
_cell.length_c   1.000
_cell.angle_alpha   90.00
_cell.angle_beta   90.00
_cell.angle_gamma   90.00
#
_symmetry.space_group_name_H-M   'P 1'
#
loop_
_entity.id
_entity.type
_entity.pdbx_description
1 polymer ?
#
loop_
_entity_poly.entity_id
_entity_poly.type
_entity_poly.pdbx_seq_one_letter_code
_entity_poly.pdbx_strand_id
1 'polypeptide(L)' 'MPSVHAMRQQAINFLKAVRGEMAPLCGAEEGLEDLRVAREYVRLLMGC' A
#
# COMPACT_ATOMS: atom_id res chain seq x y z
N MET A 1 -5.69 -18.90 9.39
CA MET A 1 -6.30 -17.60 9.01
C MET A 1 -7.45 -17.87 8.04
N PRO A 2 -8.58 -17.14 8.10
CA PRO A 2 -9.67 -17.33 7.16
C PRO A 2 -9.17 -17.05 5.74
N SER A 3 -9.59 -17.88 4.77
CA SER A 3 -9.23 -17.72 3.36
C SER A 3 -10.04 -16.56 2.76
N VAL A 4 -9.59 -15.34 2.99
CA VAL A 4 -10.14 -14.13 2.37
C VAL A 4 -9.18 -13.70 1.27
N HIS A 5 -9.68 -13.50 0.05
CA HIS A 5 -8.88 -12.96 -1.04
C HIS A 5 -8.21 -11.64 -0.61
N ALA A 6 -6.92 -11.50 -0.89
CA ALA A 6 -6.12 -10.34 -0.48
C ALA A 6 -6.77 -9.01 -0.88
N MET A 7 -7.23 -8.89 -2.14
CA MET A 7 -7.93 -7.69 -2.63
C MET A 7 -9.24 -7.41 -1.88
N ARG A 8 -9.99 -8.46 -1.52
CA ARG A 8 -11.21 -8.31 -0.73
C ARG A 8 -10.90 -7.79 0.67
N GLN A 9 -9.87 -8.33 1.31
CA GLN A 9 -9.43 -7.87 2.63
C GLN A 9 -8.93 -6.43 2.58
N GLN A 10 -8.20 -6.05 1.53
CA GLN A 10 -7.75 -4.67 1.31
C GLN A 10 -8.93 -3.71 1.17
N ALA A 11 -9.96 -4.06 0.39
CA ALA A 11 -11.18 -3.24 0.27
C ALA A 11 -11.93 -3.11 1.61
N ILE A 12 -12.03 -4.18 2.40
CA ILE A 12 -12.62 -4.14 3.73
C ILE A 12 -11.85 -3.16 4.63
N ASN A 13 -10.52 -3.26 4.66
CA ASN A 13 -9.68 -2.39 5.49
C ASN A 13 -9.74 -0.93 5.04
N PHE A 14 -9.82 -0.67 3.73
CA PHE A 14 -10.03 0.67 3.19
C PHE A 14 -11.31 1.31 3.72
N LEU A 15 -12.44 0.59 3.66
CA LEU A 15 -13.72 1.10 4.17
C LEU A 15 -13.66 1.39 5.68
N LYS A 16 -13.04 0.51 6.46
CA LYS A 16 -12.85 0.73 7.91
C LYS A 16 -12.04 1.99 8.19
N ALA A 17 -10.97 2.22 7.42
CA ALA A 17 -10.14 3.42 7.56
C ALA A 17 -10.92 4.70 7.23
N VAL A 18 -11.68 4.72 6.14
CA VAL A 18 -12.53 5.86 5.76
C VAL A 18 -13.60 6.16 6.81
N ARG A 19 -14.12 5.13 7.48
CA ARG A 19 -15.10 5.27 8.57
C ARG A 19 -14.48 5.65 9.92
N GLY A 20 -13.15 5.70 10.03
CA GLY A 20 -12.45 5.95 11.29
C GLY A 20 -12.44 4.76 12.25
N GLU A 21 -12.79 3.56 11.79
CA GLU A 21 -12.82 2.33 12.60
C GLU A 21 -11.42 1.75 12.83
N MET A 22 -10.45 2.12 11.99
CA MET A 22 -9.04 1.75 12.13
C MET A 22 -8.14 2.78 11.45
N ALA A 23 -6.85 2.80 11.81
CA ALA A 23 -5.85 3.51 11.02
C ALA A 23 -5.66 2.84 9.64
N PRO A 24 -5.37 3.60 8.57
CA PRO A 24 -4.95 3.03 7.29
C PRO A 24 -3.74 2.10 7.50
N LEU A 25 -3.74 0.94 6.84
CA LEU A 25 -2.63 0.00 6.94
C LEU A 25 -1.33 0.52 6.31
N CYS A 26 -1.46 1.45 5.36
CA CYS A 26 -0.35 2.15 4.73
C CYS A 26 -0.74 3.63 4.64
N GLY A 27 0.13 4.50 5.16
CA GLY A 27 -0.06 5.94 5.14
C GLY A 27 0.47 6.60 3.87
N ALA A 28 0.16 7.88 3.68
CA ALA A 28 0.67 8.64 2.52
C ALA A 28 2.20 8.79 2.54
N GLU A 29 2.82 8.92 3.72
CA GLU A 29 4.27 9.03 3.86
C GLU A 29 4.99 7.74 3.47
N GLU A 30 4.51 6.59 3.97
CA GLU A 30 5.01 5.27 3.60
C GLU A 30 4.84 5.01 2.10
N GLY A 31 3.65 5.27 1.55
CA GLY A 31 3.40 5.11 0.11
C GLY A 31 4.29 6.01 -0.76
N LEU A 32 4.65 7.21 -0.29
CA LEU A 32 5.60 8.07 -1.01
C LEU A 32 7.02 7.47 -1.02
N GLU A 33 7.44 6.86 0.09
CA GLU A 33 8.75 6.21 0.16
C GLU A 33 8.81 4.96 -0.73
N ASP A 34 7.74 4.16 -0.77
CA ASP A 34 7.61 3.04 -1.71
C ASP A 34 7.77 3.49 -3.16
N LEU A 35 7.14 4.61 -3.53
CA LEU A 35 7.26 5.18 -4.88
C LEU A 35 8.67 5.69 -5.19
N ARG A 36 9.37 6.26 -4.20
CA ARG A 36 10.78 6.68 -4.36
C ARG A 36 11.68 5.47 -4.56
N VAL A 37 11.53 4.42 -3.74
CA VAL A 37 12.28 3.17 -3.88
C VAL A 37 12.01 2.52 -5.24
N ALA A 38 10.75 2.45 -5.67
CA ALA A 38 10.39 1.93 -6.98
C ALA A 38 11.04 2.74 -8.12
N ARG A 39 11.07 4.08 -8.01
CA ARG A 39 11.75 4.94 -8.98
C ARG A 39 13.25 4.65 -9.04
N GLU A 40 13.93 4.54 -7.90
CA GLU A 40 15.36 4.23 -7.88
C GLU A 40 15.63 2.83 -8.45
N TYR A 41 14.76 1.86 -8.19
CA TYR A 41 14.85 0.54 -8.81
C TYR A 41 14.73 0.61 -10.34
N VAL A 42 13.76 1.37 -10.87
CA VAL A 42 13.62 1.56 -12.32
C VAL A 42 14.86 2.22 -12.92
N ARG A 43 15.43 3.24 -12.26
CA ARG A 43 16.68 3.89 -12.70
C ARG A 43 17.85 2.90 -12.79
N LEU A 44 18.05 2.12 -11.74
CA LEU A 44 19.08 1.07 -11.70
C LEU A 44 18.87 0.03 -12.80
N LEU A 45 17.63 -0.39 -13.04
CA LEU A 45 17.29 -1.36 -14.08
C LEU A 45 17.53 -0.82 -15.49
N MET A 46 17.23 0.46 -15.71
CA MET A 46 17.32 1.12 -17.02
C MET A 46 18.70 1.75 -17.30
N GLY A 47 19.59 1.79 -16.31
CA GLY A 47 20.93 2.36 -16.44
C GLY A 47 20.95 3.88 -16.61
N CYS A 48 19.93 4.59 -16.12
CA CYS A 48 19.76 6.04 -16.26
C CYS A 48 19.43 6.75 -14.95
#